data_AF-A0A3B8QVM0-F1
#
_entry.id   AF-A0A3B8QVM0-F1
#
_cell.length_a   1.000
_cell.length_b   1.000
_cell.length_c   1.000
_cell.angle_alpha   90.00
_cell.angle_beta   90.00
_cell.angle_gamma   90.00
#
_symmetry.space_group_name_H-M   'P 1'
#
loop_
_entity.id
_entity.type
_entity.pdbx_description
1 polymer ?
#
loop_
_entity_poly.entity_id
_entity_poly.type
_entity_poly.pdbx_seq_one_letter_code
_entity_poly.pdbx_strand_id
1 'polypeptide(L)' 'MKKPNPKTGKLFEKGDVRDDGYIFVRYAISKPIRKDGYFIELWTNPEGQKRGERRFIARPLWASCVPI' A
#
# COMPACT_ATOMS: atom_id res chain seq x y z
N MET A 1 12.08 -10.55 -5.93
CA MET A 1 12.93 -9.65 -6.74
C MET A 1 12.15 -8.40 -7.17
N LYS A 2 12.81 -7.28 -7.50
CA LYS A 2 12.12 -6.06 -7.95
C LYS A 2 11.86 -6.16 -9.46
N LYS A 3 10.62 -5.88 -9.88
CA LYS A 3 10.24 -5.91 -11.30
C LYS A 3 10.65 -4.59 -11.98
N PRO A 4 11.36 -4.62 -13.13
CA PRO A 4 11.62 -3.42 -13.92
C PRO A 4 10.35 -2.99 -14.67
N ASN A 5 10.21 -1.68 -14.87
CA ASN A 5 9.15 -1.10 -15.68
C ASN A 5 9.40 -1.47 -17.16
N PRO A 6 8.43 -2.06 -17.87
CA PRO A 6 8.60 -2.40 -19.28
C PRO A 6 8.82 -1.18 -20.18
N LYS A 7 8.39 0.02 -19.76
CA LYS A 7 8.54 1.25 -20.56
C LYS A 7 9.93 1.86 -20.46
N THR A 8 10.51 1.87 -19.25
CA THR A 8 11.79 2.54 -18.99
C THR A 8 12.95 1.56 -18.81
N GLY A 9 12.68 0.27 -18.65
CA GLY A 9 13.67 -0.76 -18.31
C GLY A 9 14.27 -0.60 -16.91
N LYS A 10 13.89 0.44 -16.17
CA LYS A 10 14.41 0.78 -14.85
C LYS A 10 13.44 0.31 -13.77
N LEU A 11 13.96 0.20 -12.54
CA LEU A 11 13.13 -0.08 -11.37
C LEU A 11 12.23 1.11 -11.05
N PHE A 12 11.07 0.85 -10.46
CA PHE A 12 10.19 1.92 -9.99
C PHE A 12 10.84 2.61 -8.78
N GLU A 13 10.96 3.93 -8.87
CA GLU A 13 11.42 4.79 -7.79
C GLU A 13 10.24 5.48 -7.10
N LYS A 14 10.40 5.79 -5.82
CA LYS A 14 9.35 6.45 -5.03
C LYS A 14 8.99 7.79 -5.68
N GLY A 15 7.71 7.97 -6.00
CA GLY A 15 7.21 9.16 -6.68
C GLY A 15 6.98 8.99 -8.19
N ASP A 16 7.35 7.84 -8.77
CA ASP A 16 7.10 7.58 -10.18
C ASP A 16 5.59 7.52 -10.46
N VAL A 17 5.16 8.19 -11.53
CA VAL A 17 3.74 8.34 -11.88
C VAL A 17 3.44 7.46 -13.09
N ARG A 18 2.48 6.53 -12.92
CA ARG A 18 1.97 5.73 -14.04
C ARG A 18 1.02 6.56 -14.89
N ASP A 19 0.82 6.17 -16.14
CA ASP A 19 -0.15 6.78 -17.07
C ASP A 19 -1.58 6.84 -16.50
N ASP A 20 -1.89 5.94 -15.56
CA ASP A 20 -3.17 5.87 -14.83
C ASP A 20 -3.31 6.96 -13.74
N GLY A 21 -2.30 7.81 -13.52
CA GLY A 21 -2.29 8.84 -12.48
C GLY A 21 -1.92 8.33 -11.07
N TYR A 22 -1.54 7.06 -10.94
CA TYR A 22 -1.11 6.49 -9.66
C TYR A 22 0.37 6.75 -9.39
N ILE A 23 0.70 7.02 -8.12
CA ILE A 23 2.05 7.31 -7.66
C ILE A 23 2.64 6.06 -7.01
N PHE A 24 3.85 5.67 -7.41
CA PHE A 24 4.56 4.56 -6.80
C PHE A 24 5.04 4.96 -5.39
N VAL A 25 4.63 4.17 -4.39
CA VAL A 25 5.01 4.41 -3.00
C VAL A 25 6.25 3.62 -2.63
N ARG A 26 6.18 2.30 -2.78
CA ARG A 26 7.25 1.36 -2.43
C ARG A 26 6.95 -0.05 -2.90
N TYR A 27 7.96 -0.91 -2.88
CA TYR A 27 7.77 -2.37 -2.94
C TYR A 27 7.29 -2.90 -1.58
N ALA A 28 6.31 -3.79 -1.56
CA ALA A 28 5.83 -4.46 -0.35
C ALA A 28 6.77 -5.61 0.02
N ILE A 29 7.82 -5.29 0.78
CA ILE A 29 8.80 -6.28 1.27
C ILE A 29 8.22 -7.12 2.41
N SER A 30 7.28 -6.57 3.19
CA SER A 30 6.66 -7.25 4.32
C SER A 30 5.61 -8.31 3.93
N LYS A 31 5.25 -8.40 2.65
CA LYS A 31 4.29 -9.38 2.14
C LYS A 31 5.02 -10.54 1.48
N PRO A 32 4.46 -11.76 1.52
CA PRO A 32 5.03 -12.89 0.78
C PRO A 32 5.16 -12.52 -0.70
N ILE A 33 6.25 -13.00 -1.30
CA ILE A 33 6.54 -12.82 -2.72
C ILE A 33 5.41 -13.50 -3.52
N ARG A 34 5.00 -12.90 -4.65
CA ARG A 34 4.02 -13.55 -5.53
C ARG A 34 4.59 -14.88 -6.06
N LYS A 35 3.71 -15.76 -6.53
CA LYS A 35 4.11 -17.02 -7.20
C LYS A 35 5.11 -16.79 -8.35
N ASP A 36 5.09 -15.60 -8.94
CA ASP A 36 5.96 -15.15 -10.02
C ASP A 36 7.39 -14.77 -9.56
N GLY A 37 7.69 -14.76 -8.26
CA GLY A 37 9.01 -14.39 -7.73
C GLY A 37 9.27 -12.88 -7.57
N TYR A 38 8.28 -12.04 -7.87
CA TYR A 38 8.38 -10.58 -7.78
C TYR A 38 7.68 -10.00 -6.54
N PHE A 39 8.25 -8.91 -6.02
CA PHE A 39 7.62 -8.11 -4.97
C PHE A 39 6.41 -7.37 -5.50
N ILE A 40 5.38 -7.25 -4.67
CA ILE A 40 4.18 -6.48 -5.00
C ILE A 40 4.52 -4.99 -4.99
N GLU A 41 4.18 -4.28 -6.06
CA GLU A 41 4.29 -2.83 -6.15
C GLU A 41 3.09 -2.16 -5.44
N LEU A 42 3.37 -1.25 -4.49
CA LEU A 42 2.33 -0.44 -3.86
C LEU A 42 2.20 0.88 -4.58
N TRP A 43 1.02 1.08 -5.15
CA TRP A 43 0.60 2.29 -5.83
C TRP A 43 -0.44 3.02 -4.99
N THR A 44 -0.35 4.35 -4.96
CA THR A 44 -1.33 5.19 -4.26
C THR A 44 -1.99 6.13 -5.26
N ASN A 45 -3.31 6.28 -5.13
CA ASN A 45 -4.03 7.33 -5.83
C ASN A 45 -3.80 8.65 -5.06
N PRO A 46 -3.27 9.70 -5.69
CA PRO A 46 -3.12 11.01 -5.06
C PRO A 46 -4.43 11.54 -4.45
N GLU A 47 -5.59 11.26 -5.06
CA GLU A 47 -6.89 11.70 -4.56
C GLU A 47 -7.34 10.92 -3.30
N GLY A 48 -6.91 9.66 -3.18
CA GLY A 48 -7.27 8.77 -2.07
C GLY A 48 -6.50 9.02 -0.77
N GLN A 49 -5.48 9.87 -0.78
CA GLN A 49 -4.70 10.20 0.43
C GLN A 49 -5.45 11.07 1.45
N LYS A 50 -6.67 11.53 1.16
CA LYS A 50 -7.54 12.23 2.13
C LYS A 50 -8.04 11.35 3.28
N ARG A 51 -7.54 10.12 3.43
CA ARG A 51 -7.98 9.15 4.44
C ARG A 51 -7.23 9.30 5.77
N GLY A 52 -7.17 10.54 6.27
CA GLY A 52 -6.66 10.92 7.59
C GLY A 52 -7.75 11.35 8.56
N GLU A 53 -9.02 11.33 8.15
CA GLU A 53 -10.13 11.40 9.11
C GLU A 53 -10.13 10.11 9.92
N ARG A 54 -9.46 10.21 11.08
CA ARG A 54 -9.47 9.24 12.16
C ARG A 54 -10.90 8.72 12.29
N ARG A 55 -11.14 7.48 11.85
CA ARG A 55 -12.24 6.68 12.40
C ARG A 55 -11.90 6.49 13.87
N PHE A 56 -12.27 7.46 14.70
CA PHE A 56 -12.58 7.23 16.08
C PHE A 56 -13.76 6.25 16.06
N ILE A 57 -13.45 4.97 15.91
CA ILE A 57 -14.34 3.92 16.38
C ILE A 57 -14.39 4.15 17.89
N ALA A 58 -15.36 4.93 18.35
CA ALA A 58 -15.72 4.99 19.74
C ALA A 58 -15.99 3.54 20.14
N ARG A 59 -15.06 2.95 20.90
CA ARG A 59 -15.23 1.59 21.42
C ARG A 59 -16.54 1.61 22.22
N PRO A 60 -17.57 0.88 21.80
CA PRO A 60 -18.81 0.88 22.55
C PRO A 60 -18.54 0.23 23.92
N LEU A 61 -19.11 0.84 24.98
CA LEU A 61 -18.83 0.52 26.38
C LEU A 61 -19.15 -0.92 26.80
N TRP A 62 -19.83 -1.71 25.96
CA TRP A 62 -20.18 -3.10 26.24
C TRP A 62 -19.01 -4.09 26.11
N ALA A 63 -17.89 -3.71 25.47
CA ALA A 63 -16.72 -4.59 25.27
C ALA A 63 -15.79 -4.70 26.51
N SER A 64 -16.30 -4.38 27.69
CA SER A 64 -15.57 -4.38 28.97
C SER A 64 -16.07 -5.48 29.91
N CYS A 65 -16.19 -6.73 29.45
CA CYS A 65 -16.40 -7.88 30.34
C CYS A 65 -15.60 -9.08 29.83
N VAL A 66 -14.39 -9.25 30.38
CA VAL A 66 -13.74 -10.56 30.48
C VAL A 66 -13.65 -10.84 31.99
N PRO A 67 -14.39 -11.81 32.54
CA PRO A 67 -14.22 -12.17 33.94
C PRO A 67 -12.91 -12.95 34.12
N ILE A 68 -12.29 -12.73 35.28
CA ILE A 68 -11.06 -13.37 35.79
C ILE A 68 -11.35 -14.84 36.13
#